data_AF-A0A4T0NIN5-F1
#
_entry.id   AF-A0A4T0NIN5-F1
#
_cell.length_a   1.000
_cell.length_b   1.000
_cell.length_c   1.000
_cell.angle_alpha   90.00
_cell.angle_beta   90.00
_cell.angle_gamma   90.00
#
_symmetry.space_group_name_H-M   'P 1'
#
loop_
_entity.id
_entity.type
_entity.pdbx_description
1 polymer ?
#
loop_
_entity_poly.entity_id
_entity_poly.type
_entity_poly.pdbx_seq_one_letter_code
_entity_poly.pdbx_strand_id
1 'polypeptide(L)'
;MSSYPQHVQQAQSLIHSTLDDGRIKLKFVKTIGTGAYGTVLLAERLDDYYRPLDEFYAVKCLPKFGLDERQKAFQRREIALHGLACSHPQIATVHAIIDSPATIFVVLEYAQDGDLFSMITERFKYIDNDELIKHVFLQIVDAVQHCHRLGIYHRDLKPENILCTQDGDSVLLADFGLATSDRRSGDFGCGSSFYMSPDCHGALTHRKVPYCTKRNDIWSLGVILVNLTCGRNPWKEASLTDETFSAYLRESDFLKTILPISEVTNQILKRIFTIDPLQRCSLDELKNRILQVERFTLTPMQLKHAHKAARQAAAATANAAATANATRQQELQQKAQAEAVTSPPPPIAKEEGPPKKDRIRVRQRLHKNDKLPLTPPTTPPKETNIHHLRKVERKPNLKKVVIPVDSSDSSCDSNDTGSSYTSKHPESLLTPLSTPPASPNDAKFSSPKSSTFSKLTQIFKPSKYTSQHHNNHHHHQHQDLPMTLDIESDFDEHSHIERVGYPSALAIDIHGMTK
;
A
#
# COMPACT_ATOMS: atom_id res chain seq x y z
N MET A 1 12.84 -28.73 8.70
CA MET A 1 11.52 -28.11 8.41
C MET A 1 11.13 -27.01 9.40
N SER A 2 12.06 -26.21 9.97
CA SER A 2 11.68 -25.12 10.89
C SER A 2 12.55 -23.88 10.68
N SER A 3 12.10 -22.94 9.84
CA SER A 3 12.66 -21.57 9.79
C SER A 3 11.58 -20.49 9.67
N TYR A 4 10.31 -20.85 9.72
CA TYR A 4 9.20 -19.91 9.56
C TYR A 4 8.61 -19.52 10.93
N PRO A 5 8.21 -18.26 11.12
CA PRO A 5 7.48 -17.84 12.31
C PRO A 5 6.24 -18.71 12.57
N GLN A 6 5.84 -18.85 13.83
CA GLN A 6 4.76 -19.76 14.25
C GLN A 6 3.42 -19.47 13.54
N HIS A 7 3.08 -18.21 13.31
CA HIS A 7 1.86 -17.82 12.57
C HIS A 7 1.87 -18.24 11.11
N VAL A 8 3.06 -18.33 10.50
CA VAL A 8 3.22 -18.80 9.12
C VAL A 8 2.99 -20.31 9.05
N GLN A 9 3.56 -21.06 10.01
CA GLN A 9 3.35 -22.50 10.10
C GLN A 9 1.86 -22.83 10.34
N GLN A 10 1.21 -22.08 11.24
CA GLN A 10 -0.22 -22.23 11.48
C GLN A 10 -1.04 -21.97 10.23
N ALA A 11 -0.78 -20.89 9.49
CA ALA A 11 -1.49 -20.60 8.24
C ALA A 11 -1.22 -21.65 7.15
N GLN A 12 0.02 -22.17 7.04
CA GLN A 12 0.35 -23.25 6.13
C GLN A 12 -0.41 -24.54 6.45
N SER A 13 -0.65 -24.83 7.73
CA SER A 13 -1.45 -25.99 8.15
C SER A 13 -2.92 -25.91 7.70
N LEU A 14 -3.41 -24.71 7.37
CA LEU A 14 -4.78 -24.51 6.89
C LEU A 14 -4.93 -24.80 5.39
N ILE A 15 -3.84 -24.93 4.64
CA ILE A 15 -3.92 -25.19 3.20
C ILE A 15 -4.70 -26.49 2.95
N HIS A 16 -5.62 -26.46 1.98
CA HIS A 16 -6.59 -27.51 1.66
C HIS A 16 -7.72 -27.73 2.68
N SER A 17 -7.67 -27.08 3.85
CA SER A 17 -8.80 -27.06 4.78
C SER A 17 -9.90 -26.10 4.31
N THR A 18 -11.08 -26.22 4.93
CA THR A 18 -12.26 -25.40 4.62
C THR A 18 -12.61 -24.51 5.81
N LEU A 19 -12.91 -23.25 5.53
CA LEU A 19 -13.51 -22.31 6.47
C LEU A 19 -15.00 -22.16 6.11
N ASP A 20 -15.88 -22.40 7.06
CA ASP A 20 -17.33 -22.31 6.88
C ASP A 20 -17.94 -21.58 8.09
N ASP A 21 -18.53 -20.42 7.85
CA ASP A 21 -19.23 -19.60 8.86
C ASP A 21 -20.75 -19.57 8.60
N GLY A 22 -21.27 -20.50 7.78
CA GLY A 22 -22.66 -20.57 7.35
C GLY A 22 -23.09 -19.47 6.38
N ARG A 23 -22.32 -18.37 6.27
CA ARG A 23 -22.52 -17.26 5.32
C ARG A 23 -21.60 -17.32 4.12
N ILE A 24 -20.40 -17.85 4.32
CA ILE A 24 -19.37 -18.02 3.30
C ILE A 24 -18.60 -19.31 3.59
N LYS A 25 -18.33 -20.06 2.52
CA LYS A 25 -17.57 -21.32 2.56
C LYS A 25 -16.38 -21.23 1.62
N LEU A 26 -15.18 -21.34 2.18
CA LEU A 26 -13.92 -21.12 1.49
C LEU A 26 -12.98 -22.31 1.65
N LYS A 27 -12.31 -22.70 0.57
CA LYS A 27 -11.21 -23.67 0.58
C LYS A 27 -9.89 -22.96 0.44
N PHE A 28 -8.97 -23.13 1.40
CA PHE A 28 -7.65 -22.53 1.30
C PHE A 28 -6.79 -23.24 0.24
N VAL A 29 -6.20 -22.45 -0.66
CA VAL A 29 -5.46 -22.94 -1.83
C VAL A 29 -3.95 -22.85 -1.60
N LYS A 30 -3.44 -21.64 -1.30
CA LYS A 30 -1.99 -21.40 -1.12
C LYS A 30 -1.75 -20.13 -0.32
N THR A 31 -0.54 -19.98 0.24
CA THR A 31 -0.09 -18.70 0.80
C THR A 31 0.25 -17.71 -0.32
N ILE A 32 -0.26 -16.49 -0.22
CA ILE A 32 0.01 -15.39 -1.15
C ILE A 32 0.71 -14.19 -0.50
N GLY A 33 0.71 -14.09 0.83
CA GLY A 33 1.41 -13.04 1.55
C GLY A 33 1.82 -13.46 2.95
N THR A 34 2.90 -12.87 3.48
CA THR A 34 3.35 -13.11 4.85
C THR A 34 3.88 -11.80 5.43
N GLY A 35 3.23 -11.33 6.50
CA GLY A 35 3.62 -10.12 7.22
C GLY A 35 4.07 -10.43 8.66
N ALA A 36 4.43 -9.38 9.38
CA ALA A 36 4.83 -9.47 10.79
C ALA A 36 3.68 -9.94 11.70
N TYR A 37 2.44 -9.59 11.36
CA TYR A 37 1.25 -9.79 12.21
C TYR A 37 0.26 -10.83 11.69
N GLY A 38 0.52 -11.41 10.51
CA GLY A 38 -0.41 -12.35 9.89
C GLY A 38 0.07 -12.89 8.55
N THR A 39 -0.63 -13.91 8.08
CA THR A 39 -0.37 -14.58 6.80
C THR A 39 -1.61 -14.43 5.93
N VAL A 40 -1.43 -14.19 4.63
CA VAL A 40 -2.54 -14.09 3.67
C VAL A 40 -2.58 -15.35 2.81
N LEU A 41 -3.74 -15.99 2.78
CA LEU A 41 -4.00 -17.19 1.98
C LEU A 41 -4.94 -16.87 0.83
N LEU A 42 -4.69 -17.40 -0.36
CA LEU A 42 -5.69 -17.48 -1.43
C LEU A 42 -6.71 -18.54 -1.04
N ALA A 43 -7.99 -18.22 -1.17
CA ALA A 43 -9.08 -19.15 -0.93
C ALA A 43 -10.06 -19.16 -2.10
N GLU A 44 -10.48 -20.36 -2.50
CA GLU A 44 -11.50 -20.61 -3.51
C GLU A 44 -12.87 -20.68 -2.82
N ARG A 45 -13.87 -20.04 -3.40
CA ARG A 45 -15.25 -20.11 -2.90
C ARG A 45 -15.86 -21.48 -3.21
N LEU A 46 -16.56 -22.07 -2.23
CA LEU A 46 -17.24 -23.36 -2.36
C LEU A 46 -18.78 -23.28 -2.28
N ASP A 47 -19.35 -22.12 -1.97
CA ASP A 47 -20.80 -21.96 -1.87
C ASP A 47 -21.43 -21.38 -3.15
N ASP A 48 -22.60 -21.90 -3.51
CA ASP A 48 -23.34 -21.53 -4.73
C ASP A 48 -24.51 -20.55 -4.43
N TYR A 49 -24.62 -20.05 -3.19
CA TYR A 49 -25.83 -19.34 -2.76
C TYR A 49 -25.89 -17.88 -3.26
N TYR A 50 -26.91 -17.59 -4.07
CA TYR A 50 -27.64 -16.32 -4.28
C TYR A 50 -26.89 -14.98 -4.45
N ARG A 51 -25.59 -14.94 -4.75
CA ARG A 51 -24.92 -13.70 -5.16
C ARG A 51 -23.84 -13.91 -6.22
N PRO A 52 -23.71 -12.99 -7.20
CA PRO A 52 -22.45 -12.82 -7.92
C PRO A 52 -21.43 -12.33 -6.89
N LEU A 53 -20.66 -13.25 -6.33
CA LEU A 53 -19.47 -12.93 -5.55
C LEU A 53 -18.27 -13.59 -6.23
N ASP A 54 -17.09 -13.09 -5.93
CA ASP A 54 -15.85 -13.52 -6.56
C ASP A 54 -15.56 -15.01 -6.31
N GLU A 55 -14.94 -15.63 -7.30
CA GLU A 55 -14.50 -17.03 -7.26
C GLU A 55 -13.35 -17.22 -6.24
N PHE A 56 -12.52 -16.19 -6.08
CA PHE A 56 -11.34 -16.20 -5.22
C PHE A 56 -11.32 -15.04 -4.24
N TYR A 57 -10.79 -15.31 -3.05
CA TYR A 57 -10.58 -14.32 -1.99
C TYR A 57 -9.16 -14.37 -1.46
N ALA A 58 -8.70 -13.23 -0.95
CA ALA A 58 -7.53 -13.16 -0.09
C ALA A 58 -7.99 -13.22 1.37
N VAL A 59 -7.53 -14.20 2.13
CA VAL A 59 -7.90 -14.36 3.55
C VAL A 59 -6.70 -14.04 4.42
N LYS A 60 -6.75 -12.91 5.14
CA LYS A 60 -5.74 -12.54 6.13
C LYS A 60 -6.03 -13.27 7.43
N CYS A 61 -5.10 -14.13 7.84
CA CYS A 61 -5.13 -14.88 9.09
C CYS A 61 -4.38 -14.14 10.18
N LEU A 62 -5.10 -13.67 11.19
CA LEU A 62 -4.57 -12.94 12.35
C LEU A 62 -4.64 -13.84 13.59
N PRO A 63 -3.51 -14.40 14.06
CA PRO A 63 -3.51 -15.27 15.23
C PRO A 63 -3.86 -14.50 16.50
N LYS A 64 -4.57 -15.14 17.44
CA LYS A 64 -4.91 -14.55 18.75
C LYS A 64 -3.93 -14.91 19.86
N PHE A 65 -3.28 -16.07 19.73
CA PHE A 65 -2.36 -16.58 20.74
C PHE A 65 -0.98 -15.91 20.65
N GLY A 66 -0.33 -15.72 21.80
CA GLY A 66 1.01 -15.13 21.87
C GLY A 66 1.05 -13.61 21.70
N LEU A 67 -0.10 -12.93 21.70
CA LEU A 67 -0.18 -11.48 21.59
C LEU A 67 -0.38 -10.80 22.94
N ASP A 68 0.35 -9.72 23.17
CA ASP A 68 0.08 -8.78 24.25
C ASP A 68 -1.16 -7.91 23.93
N GLU A 69 -1.64 -7.16 24.92
CA GLU A 69 -2.83 -6.30 24.74
C GLU A 69 -2.62 -5.20 23.69
N ARG A 70 -1.39 -4.72 23.52
CA ARG A 70 -1.06 -3.71 22.51
C ARG A 70 -1.17 -4.29 21.10
N GLN A 71 -0.66 -5.50 20.88
CA GLN A 71 -0.74 -6.22 19.62
C GLN A 71 -2.19 -6.59 19.27
N LYS A 72 -2.99 -7.03 20.25
CA LYS A 72 -4.42 -7.24 20.06
C LYS A 72 -5.15 -5.94 19.70
N ALA A 73 -4.80 -4.82 20.33
CA ALA A 73 -5.35 -3.52 20.01
C ALA A 73 -4.99 -3.09 18.57
N PHE A 74 -3.77 -3.37 18.11
CA PHE A 74 -3.37 -3.11 16.72
C PHE A 74 -4.17 -3.95 15.72
N GLN A 75 -4.37 -5.25 15.96
CA GLN A 75 -5.21 -6.08 15.09
C GLN A 75 -6.66 -5.58 15.03
N ARG A 76 -7.26 -5.23 16.18
CA ARG A 76 -8.63 -4.69 16.22
C ARG A 76 -8.72 -3.36 15.47
N ARG A 77 -7.73 -2.49 15.62
CA ARG A 77 -7.64 -1.22 14.92
C ARG A 77 -7.54 -1.43 13.41
N GLU A 78 -6.64 -2.29 12.95
CA GLU A 78 -6.49 -2.62 11.54
C GLU A 78 -7.83 -3.04 10.91
N ILE A 79 -8.51 -4.02 11.52
CA ILE A 79 -9.79 -4.53 11.05
C ILE A 79 -10.85 -3.42 11.01
N ALA A 80 -10.94 -2.62 12.08
CA ALA A 80 -11.93 -1.55 12.19
C ALA A 80 -11.70 -0.45 11.15
N LEU A 81 -10.45 0.02 10.98
CA LEU A 81 -10.12 1.09 10.04
C LEU A 81 -10.27 0.63 8.59
N HIS A 82 -9.85 -0.59 8.26
CA HIS A 82 -10.06 -1.15 6.91
C HIS A 82 -11.56 -1.29 6.62
N GLY A 83 -12.34 -1.85 7.56
CA GLY A 83 -13.79 -1.98 7.41
C GLY A 83 -14.54 -0.66 7.23
N LEU A 84 -14.06 0.43 7.83
CA LEU A 84 -14.63 1.77 7.61
C LEU A 84 -14.32 2.32 6.21
N ALA A 85 -13.13 2.04 5.68
CA ALA A 85 -12.65 2.60 4.41
C ALA A 85 -13.07 1.76 3.18
N CYS A 86 -13.33 0.46 3.33
CA CYS A 86 -13.47 -0.49 2.22
C CYS A 86 -14.72 -0.33 1.34
N SER A 87 -15.51 0.73 1.52
CA SER A 87 -16.62 1.08 0.63
C SER A 87 -16.18 1.83 -0.63
N HIS A 88 -14.93 2.32 -0.65
CA HIS A 88 -14.37 3.02 -1.79
C HIS A 88 -13.86 2.05 -2.87
N PRO A 89 -14.11 2.30 -4.17
CA PRO A 89 -13.77 1.35 -5.24
C PRO A 89 -12.26 1.12 -5.43
N GLN A 90 -11.39 2.01 -4.95
CA GLN A 90 -9.93 1.85 -4.94
C GLN A 90 -9.37 1.39 -3.58
N ILE A 91 -10.19 0.74 -2.73
CA ILE A 91 -9.74 0.15 -1.47
C ILE A 91 -10.22 -1.30 -1.46
N ALA A 92 -9.32 -2.24 -1.15
CA ALA A 92 -9.66 -3.66 -1.17
C ALA A 92 -10.87 -3.94 -0.25
N THR A 93 -11.91 -4.55 -0.80
CA THR A 93 -13.16 -4.77 -0.08
C THR A 93 -12.99 -5.77 1.07
N VAL A 94 -13.57 -5.48 2.24
CA VAL A 94 -13.69 -6.46 3.34
C VAL A 94 -15.05 -7.17 3.21
N HIS A 95 -15.05 -8.42 2.75
CA HIS A 95 -16.27 -9.19 2.52
C HIS A 95 -16.82 -9.83 3.80
N ALA A 96 -15.94 -10.31 4.68
CA ALA A 96 -16.32 -10.93 5.93
C ALA A 96 -15.20 -10.86 6.96
N ILE A 97 -15.58 -10.85 8.23
CA ILE A 97 -14.69 -11.07 9.36
C ILE A 97 -15.24 -12.28 10.11
N ILE A 98 -14.44 -13.35 10.19
CA ILE A 98 -14.81 -14.60 10.84
C ILE A 98 -13.92 -14.76 12.06
N ASP A 99 -14.53 -14.69 13.23
CA ASP A 99 -13.83 -14.72 14.50
C ASP A 99 -13.82 -16.13 15.10
N SER A 100 -12.73 -16.87 14.92
CA SER A 100 -12.57 -18.21 15.52
C SER A 100 -11.85 -18.14 16.87
N PRO A 101 -11.88 -19.20 17.71
CA PRO A 101 -11.18 -19.20 19.00
C PRO A 101 -9.68 -18.90 18.91
N ALA A 102 -9.02 -19.35 17.83
CA ALA A 102 -7.56 -19.25 17.66
C ALA A 102 -7.10 -18.12 16.74
N THR A 103 -7.93 -17.75 15.76
CA THR A 103 -7.54 -16.90 14.63
C THR A 103 -8.72 -16.04 14.17
N ILE A 104 -8.47 -14.77 13.89
CA ILE A 104 -9.42 -13.92 13.17
C ILE A 104 -9.11 -14.05 11.67
N PHE A 105 -10.10 -14.38 10.87
CA PHE A 105 -9.99 -14.42 9.42
C PHE A 105 -10.67 -13.18 8.83
N VAL A 106 -9.89 -12.36 8.13
CA VAL A 106 -10.42 -11.22 7.36
C VAL A 106 -10.46 -11.64 5.90
N VAL A 107 -11.67 -11.80 5.36
CA VAL A 107 -11.91 -12.18 3.96
C VAL A 107 -11.93 -10.90 3.13
N LEU A 108 -10.97 -10.78 2.22
CA LEU A 108 -10.69 -9.61 1.41
C LEU A 108 -10.86 -9.94 -0.07
N GLU A 109 -11.15 -8.90 -0.84
CA GLU A 109 -11.08 -8.90 -2.30
C GLU A 109 -9.72 -9.42 -2.78
N TYR A 110 -9.74 -10.29 -3.79
CA TYR A 110 -8.52 -10.84 -4.37
C TYR A 110 -8.11 -10.09 -5.65
N ALA A 111 -6.95 -9.46 -5.61
CA ALA A 111 -6.35 -8.79 -6.75
C ALA A 111 -5.43 -9.75 -7.52
N GLN A 112 -5.92 -10.30 -8.64
CA GLN A 112 -5.22 -11.34 -9.40
C GLN A 112 -3.91 -10.88 -10.07
N ASP A 113 -3.76 -9.58 -10.34
CA ASP A 113 -2.59 -9.04 -11.03
C ASP A 113 -1.41 -8.75 -10.09
N GLY A 114 -1.56 -9.02 -8.79
CA GLY A 114 -0.51 -8.83 -7.79
C GLY A 114 -0.41 -7.38 -7.32
N ASP A 115 0.77 -6.95 -6.92
CA ASP A 115 1.02 -5.60 -6.39
C ASP A 115 1.62 -4.64 -7.42
N LEU A 116 1.54 -3.35 -7.12
CA LEU A 116 2.03 -2.28 -7.96
C LEU A 116 3.56 -2.30 -8.07
N PHE A 117 4.26 -2.82 -7.06
CA PHE A 117 5.72 -2.94 -7.10
C PHE A 117 6.17 -3.86 -8.24
N SER A 118 5.59 -5.06 -8.34
CA SER A 118 5.87 -6.00 -9.43
C SER A 118 5.37 -5.46 -10.78
N MET A 119 4.24 -4.74 -10.84
CA MET A 119 3.82 -4.06 -12.08
C MET A 119 4.85 -3.05 -12.60
N ILE A 120 5.46 -2.27 -11.69
CA ILE A 120 6.47 -1.27 -12.03
C ILE A 120 7.80 -1.93 -12.40
N THR A 121 8.29 -2.86 -11.57
CA THR A 121 9.69 -3.31 -11.62
C THR A 121 9.92 -4.59 -12.40
N GLU A 122 8.92 -5.46 -12.51
CA GLU A 122 9.01 -6.73 -13.24
C GLU A 122 8.25 -6.64 -14.57
N ARG A 123 7.05 -6.02 -14.55
CA ARG A 123 6.25 -5.87 -15.76
C ARG A 123 6.60 -4.65 -16.60
N PHE A 124 7.19 -3.62 -16.01
CA PHE A 124 7.45 -2.33 -16.64
C PHE A 124 6.19 -1.75 -17.33
N LYS A 125 5.00 -2.04 -16.78
CA LYS A 125 3.69 -1.74 -17.40
C LYS A 125 3.49 -0.25 -17.68
N TYR A 126 4.04 0.61 -16.82
CA TYR A 126 3.82 2.06 -16.84
C TYR A 126 4.86 2.84 -17.63
N ILE A 127 5.93 2.21 -18.11
CA ILE A 127 7.01 2.91 -18.79
C ILE A 127 6.50 3.58 -20.08
N ASP A 128 6.89 4.84 -20.29
CA ASP A 128 6.51 5.65 -21.46
C ASP A 128 4.98 5.76 -21.72
N ASN A 129 4.15 5.55 -20.69
CA ASN A 129 2.69 5.66 -20.77
C ASN A 129 2.15 6.68 -19.77
N ASP A 130 2.30 7.97 -20.10
CA ASP A 130 1.91 9.09 -19.23
C ASP A 130 0.43 9.05 -18.84
N GLU A 131 -0.48 8.68 -19.75
CA GLU A 131 -1.91 8.61 -19.45
C GLU A 131 -2.24 7.50 -18.45
N LEU A 132 -1.61 6.33 -18.59
CA LEU A 132 -1.79 5.24 -17.62
C LEU A 132 -1.19 5.61 -16.25
N ILE A 133 0.00 6.22 -16.21
CA ILE A 133 0.60 6.72 -14.96
C ILE A 133 -0.35 7.70 -14.28
N LYS A 134 -0.86 8.67 -15.03
CA LYS A 134 -1.82 9.67 -14.54
C LYS A 134 -3.08 8.99 -13.99
N HIS A 135 -3.65 8.08 -14.75
CA HIS A 135 -4.88 7.36 -14.39
C HIS A 135 -4.72 6.59 -13.08
N VAL A 136 -3.67 5.76 -12.97
CA VAL A 136 -3.40 4.96 -11.77
C VAL A 136 -3.02 5.83 -10.59
N PHE A 137 -2.19 6.85 -10.77
CA PHE A 137 -1.80 7.73 -9.67
C PHE A 137 -3.01 8.49 -9.10
N LEU A 138 -3.94 8.94 -9.94
CA LEU A 138 -5.17 9.59 -9.50
C LEU A 138 -6.09 8.64 -8.71
N GLN A 139 -6.17 7.37 -9.10
CA GLN A 139 -6.88 6.34 -8.33
C GLN A 139 -6.30 6.18 -6.92
N ILE A 140 -4.96 6.15 -6.80
CA ILE A 140 -4.27 6.08 -5.49
C ILE A 140 -4.58 7.33 -4.66
N VAL A 141 -4.47 8.52 -5.26
CA VAL A 141 -4.78 9.79 -4.58
C VAL A 141 -6.23 9.82 -4.09
N ASP A 142 -7.19 9.33 -4.88
CA ASP A 142 -8.60 9.27 -4.51
C ASP A 142 -8.87 8.32 -3.34
N ALA A 143 -8.23 7.14 -3.33
CA ALA A 143 -8.28 6.21 -2.19
C ALA A 143 -7.74 6.85 -0.90
N VAL A 144 -6.57 7.48 -0.97
CA VAL A 144 -5.94 8.14 0.19
C VAL A 144 -6.77 9.34 0.66
N GLN A 145 -7.31 10.13 -0.26
CA GLN A 145 -8.21 11.23 0.07
C GLN A 145 -9.47 10.72 0.78
N HIS A 146 -10.04 9.60 0.33
CA HIS A 146 -11.18 8.97 1.00
C HIS A 146 -10.83 8.57 2.44
N CYS A 147 -9.69 7.89 2.64
CA CYS A 147 -9.20 7.57 3.99
C CYS A 147 -9.05 8.83 4.85
N HIS A 148 -8.40 9.88 4.32
CA HIS A 148 -8.17 11.13 5.06
C HIS A 148 -9.47 11.84 5.46
N ARG A 149 -10.52 11.77 4.63
CA ARG A 149 -11.86 12.30 4.97
C ARG A 149 -12.53 11.53 6.10
N LEU A 150 -12.26 10.24 6.23
CA LEU A 150 -12.72 9.41 7.34
C LEU A 150 -11.83 9.56 8.60
N GLY A 151 -10.81 10.43 8.56
CA GLY A 151 -9.84 10.57 9.64
C GLY A 151 -8.85 9.40 9.72
N ILE A 152 -8.71 8.60 8.67
CA ILE A 152 -7.82 7.44 8.59
C ILE A 152 -6.54 7.84 7.88
N TYR A 153 -5.40 7.61 8.52
CA TYR A 153 -4.07 7.86 7.96
C TYR A 153 -3.31 6.55 7.83
N HIS A 154 -2.80 6.26 6.63
CA HIS A 154 -2.31 4.92 6.29
C HIS A 154 -0.92 4.63 6.87
N ARG A 155 -0.02 5.63 6.87
CA ARG A 155 1.35 5.59 7.43
C ARG A 155 2.34 4.61 6.79
N ASP A 156 1.93 3.78 5.84
CA ASP A 156 2.80 2.84 5.11
C ASP A 156 2.38 2.70 3.64
N LEU A 157 2.13 3.85 2.99
CA LEU A 157 1.87 3.87 1.56
C LEU A 157 3.14 3.51 0.79
N LYS A 158 3.05 2.47 -0.02
CA LYS A 158 4.10 1.97 -0.91
C LYS A 158 3.50 1.09 -2.00
N PRO A 159 4.18 0.89 -3.13
CA PRO A 159 3.67 0.05 -4.22
C PRO A 159 3.31 -1.38 -3.80
N GLU A 160 3.99 -1.96 -2.82
CA GLU A 160 3.69 -3.31 -2.30
C GLU A 160 2.32 -3.39 -1.58
N ASN A 161 1.82 -2.27 -1.05
CA ASN A 161 0.51 -2.17 -0.37
C ASN A 161 -0.60 -1.68 -1.31
N ILE A 162 -0.31 -1.56 -2.61
CA ILE A 162 -1.28 -1.16 -3.64
C ILE A 162 -1.41 -2.33 -4.60
N LEU A 163 -2.56 -2.99 -4.58
CA LEU A 163 -2.84 -4.15 -5.42
C LEU A 163 -3.35 -3.70 -6.79
N CYS A 164 -3.03 -4.46 -7.83
CA CYS A 164 -3.40 -4.20 -9.20
C CYS A 164 -4.49 -5.15 -9.67
N THR A 165 -5.40 -4.63 -10.48
CA THR A 165 -6.43 -5.38 -11.20
C THR A 165 -6.52 -4.86 -12.64
N GLN A 166 -7.23 -5.58 -13.50
CA GLN A 166 -7.40 -5.20 -14.91
C GLN A 166 -6.04 -4.96 -15.61
N ASP A 167 -5.08 -5.86 -15.39
CA ASP A 167 -3.71 -5.77 -15.93
C ASP A 167 -2.96 -4.48 -15.54
N GLY A 168 -3.23 -3.97 -14.34
CA GLY A 168 -2.60 -2.76 -13.81
C GLY A 168 -3.28 -1.45 -14.22
N ASP A 169 -4.43 -1.51 -14.88
CA ASP A 169 -5.21 -0.31 -15.22
C ASP A 169 -6.04 0.19 -14.01
N SER A 170 -6.36 -0.71 -13.06
CA SER A 170 -7.07 -0.38 -11.83
C SER A 170 -6.29 -0.80 -10.59
N VAL A 171 -6.44 -0.06 -9.48
CA VAL A 171 -5.72 -0.33 -8.23
C VAL A 171 -6.62 -0.34 -7.00
N LEU A 172 -6.19 -1.13 -6.00
CA LEU A 172 -6.83 -1.28 -4.70
C LEU A 172 -5.80 -1.02 -3.60
N LEU A 173 -6.05 -0.02 -2.75
CA LEU A 173 -5.26 0.20 -1.55
C LEU A 173 -5.55 -0.90 -0.51
N ALA A 174 -4.51 -1.48 0.06
CA ALA A 174 -4.59 -2.56 1.02
C ALA A 174 -3.62 -2.36 2.20
N ASP A 175 -3.73 -3.25 3.19
CA ASP A 175 -2.87 -3.32 4.38
C ASP A 175 -2.91 -2.11 5.33
N PHE A 176 -3.96 -2.06 6.15
CA PHE A 176 -4.14 -1.04 7.18
C PHE A 176 -3.41 -1.35 8.50
N GLY A 177 -2.44 -2.26 8.50
CA GLY A 177 -1.77 -2.75 9.72
C GLY A 177 -1.02 -1.67 10.52
N LEU A 178 -0.63 -0.57 9.87
CA LEU A 178 0.00 0.60 10.50
C LEU A 178 -0.91 1.84 10.51
N ALA A 179 -2.15 1.72 10.04
CA ALA A 179 -3.07 2.83 9.95
C ALA A 179 -3.49 3.33 11.34
N THR A 180 -3.82 4.62 11.43
CA THR A 180 -4.29 5.25 12.66
C THR A 180 -5.38 6.29 12.39
N SER A 181 -6.19 6.56 13.42
CA SER A 181 -7.10 7.71 13.48
C SER A 181 -6.43 8.97 14.02
N ASP A 182 -5.21 8.87 14.53
CA ASP A 182 -4.50 9.99 15.16
C ASP A 182 -3.90 10.92 14.10
N ARG A 183 -4.24 12.21 14.18
CA ARG A 183 -3.71 13.26 13.27
C ARG A 183 -2.21 13.50 13.44
N ARG A 184 -1.69 13.18 14.62
CA ARG A 184 -0.28 13.25 14.98
C ARG A 184 0.15 11.94 15.62
N SER A 185 1.35 11.49 15.31
CA SER A 185 1.89 10.22 15.81
C SER A 185 3.26 10.43 16.45
N GLY A 186 3.46 9.81 17.61
CA GLY A 186 4.77 9.66 18.25
C GLY A 186 5.49 8.36 17.86
N ASP A 187 4.88 7.52 17.02
CA ASP A 187 5.49 6.29 16.51
C ASP A 187 6.47 6.62 15.37
N PHE A 188 7.67 7.10 15.71
CA PHE A 188 8.70 7.40 14.70
C PHE A 188 9.23 6.12 14.04
N GLY A 189 9.63 6.23 12.77
CA GLY A 189 10.23 5.13 12.02
C GLY A 189 9.26 3.97 11.72
N CYS A 190 7.95 4.21 11.79
CA CYS A 190 6.95 3.21 11.41
C CYS A 190 6.67 3.26 9.91
N GLY A 191 6.65 2.09 9.28
CA GLY A 191 6.51 1.93 7.83
C GLY A 191 7.84 1.69 7.14
N SER A 192 7.83 1.80 5.82
CA SER A 192 8.97 1.43 4.97
C SER A 192 9.89 2.63 4.74
N SER A 193 11.17 2.52 5.12
CA SER A 193 12.11 3.66 5.23
C SER A 193 12.27 4.50 3.96
N PHE A 194 12.18 3.88 2.79
CA PHE A 194 12.23 4.53 1.48
C PHE A 194 11.09 5.53 1.25
N TYR A 195 9.94 5.31 1.88
CA TYR A 195 8.69 6.06 1.66
C TYR A 195 8.34 7.00 2.82
N MET A 196 9.07 6.91 3.92
CA MET A 196 8.84 7.73 5.11
C MET A 196 9.34 9.17 4.92
N SER A 197 8.56 10.13 5.43
CA SER A 197 8.95 11.53 5.48
C SER A 197 10.09 11.77 6.49
N PRO A 198 10.90 12.82 6.31
CA PRO A 198 11.98 13.15 7.26
C PRO A 198 11.47 13.38 8.69
N ASP A 199 10.26 13.91 8.84
CA ASP A 199 9.62 14.14 10.14
C ASP A 199 9.21 12.84 10.83
N CYS A 200 8.77 11.83 10.06
CA CYS A 200 8.45 10.50 10.57
C CYS A 200 9.71 9.75 11.05
N HIS A 201 10.82 9.93 10.34
CA HIS A 201 12.12 9.40 10.74
C HIS A 201 12.72 10.10 11.97
N GLY A 202 12.29 11.33 12.24
CA GLY A 202 12.98 12.21 13.20
C GLY A 202 14.37 12.63 12.72
N ALA A 203 14.64 12.52 11.41
CA ALA A 203 15.97 12.73 10.83
C ALA A 203 16.37 14.22 10.75
N LEU A 204 15.39 15.13 10.78
CA LEU A 204 15.63 16.57 10.66
C LEU A 204 15.51 17.35 11.98
N THR A 205 14.97 16.74 13.03
CA THR A 205 14.78 17.41 14.32
C THR A 205 15.40 16.60 15.45
N HIS A 206 16.33 17.21 16.19
CA HIS A 206 16.90 16.61 17.42
C HIS A 206 15.86 16.36 18.54
N ARG A 207 14.62 16.84 18.36
CA ARG A 207 13.49 16.59 19.26
C ARG A 207 12.50 15.65 18.59
N LYS A 208 12.09 14.62 19.32
CA LYS A 208 11.01 13.70 18.94
C LYS A 208 9.64 14.37 19.10
N VAL A 209 9.29 15.28 18.20
CA VAL A 209 7.97 15.94 18.18
C VAL A 209 7.02 15.10 17.32
N PRO A 210 5.78 14.80 17.77
CA PRO A 210 4.83 14.02 16.98
C PRO A 210 4.62 14.60 15.58
N TYR A 211 4.79 13.76 14.55
CA TYR A 211 4.69 14.17 13.15
C TYR A 211 3.24 14.12 12.66
N CYS A 212 2.92 14.92 11.64
CA CYS A 212 1.59 14.90 11.03
C CYS A 212 1.42 13.69 10.11
N THR A 213 0.52 12.77 10.48
CA THR A 213 0.26 11.52 9.76
C THR A 213 -0.28 11.78 8.36
N LYS A 214 -1.21 12.73 8.22
CA LYS A 214 -1.76 13.21 6.93
C LYS A 214 -0.66 13.63 5.95
N ARG A 215 0.29 14.45 6.43
CA ARG A 215 1.37 14.99 5.60
C ARG A 215 2.44 13.94 5.28
N ASN A 216 2.62 12.95 6.15
CA ASN A 216 3.48 11.80 5.87
C ASN A 216 2.96 10.97 4.70
N ASP A 217 1.65 10.70 4.64
CA ASP A 217 1.06 9.96 3.51
C ASP A 217 1.31 10.69 2.16
N ILE A 218 1.21 12.02 2.15
CA ILE A 218 1.49 12.84 0.95
C ILE A 218 2.96 12.70 0.51
N TRP A 219 3.90 12.62 1.46
CA TRP A 219 5.30 12.37 1.14
C TRP A 219 5.49 11.01 0.44
N SER A 220 4.89 9.96 1.00
CA SER A 220 4.95 8.62 0.43
C SER A 220 4.35 8.56 -0.99
N LEU A 221 3.29 9.31 -1.26
CA LEU A 221 2.73 9.47 -2.61
C LEU A 221 3.75 10.09 -3.59
N GLY A 222 4.59 11.02 -3.14
CA GLY A 222 5.68 11.57 -3.97
C GLY A 222 6.70 10.51 -4.38
N VAL A 223 7.06 9.61 -3.46
CA VAL A 223 7.96 8.49 -3.77
C VAL A 223 7.31 7.52 -4.76
N ILE A 224 6.03 7.19 -4.56
CA ILE A 224 5.25 6.35 -5.48
C ILE A 224 5.17 6.96 -6.88
N LEU A 225 4.97 8.29 -6.99
CA LEU A 225 4.99 8.98 -8.27
C LEU A 225 6.33 8.79 -8.99
N VAL A 226 7.45 8.96 -8.28
CA VAL A 226 8.78 8.71 -8.84
C VAL A 226 8.94 7.25 -9.26
N ASN A 227 8.40 6.29 -8.50
CA ASN A 227 8.43 4.88 -8.89
C ASN A 227 7.68 4.62 -10.19
N LEU A 228 6.45 5.14 -10.33
CA LEU A 228 5.65 5.02 -11.54
C LEU A 228 6.36 5.64 -12.75
N THR A 229 6.97 6.80 -12.58
CA THR A 229 7.58 7.55 -13.70
C THR A 229 8.99 7.10 -14.06
N CYS A 230 9.75 6.55 -13.11
CA CYS A 230 11.19 6.30 -13.27
C CYS A 230 11.64 4.88 -12.90
N GLY A 231 10.75 4.06 -12.34
CA GLY A 231 11.04 2.69 -11.89
C GLY A 231 12.07 2.62 -10.75
N ARG A 232 12.22 3.69 -9.95
CA ARG A 232 13.24 3.80 -8.89
C ARG A 232 12.80 4.73 -7.78
N ASN A 233 13.49 4.66 -6.64
CA ASN A 233 13.33 5.61 -5.54
C ASN A 233 14.18 6.87 -5.77
N PRO A 234 13.74 8.04 -5.27
CA PRO A 234 14.52 9.27 -5.33
C PRO A 234 15.75 9.26 -4.40
N TRP A 235 15.70 8.48 -3.31
CA TRP A 235 16.75 8.29 -2.30
C TRP A 235 16.53 6.96 -1.56
N LYS A 236 17.48 6.54 -0.72
CA LYS A 236 17.28 5.38 0.15
C LYS A 236 16.48 5.75 1.39
N GLU A 237 16.73 6.94 1.92
CA GLU A 237 16.08 7.45 3.12
C GLU A 237 16.05 8.97 3.07
N ALA A 238 14.95 9.58 3.54
CA ALA A 238 14.84 11.02 3.68
C ALA A 238 15.58 11.51 4.94
N SER A 239 16.90 11.33 4.96
CA SER A 239 17.80 11.66 6.07
C SER A 239 19.03 12.40 5.59
N LEU A 240 19.62 13.25 6.45
CA LEU A 240 20.85 13.99 6.13
C LEU A 240 22.05 13.08 5.79
N THR A 241 22.00 11.82 6.22
CA THR A 241 23.01 10.80 5.89
C THR A 241 22.87 10.23 4.49
N ASP A 242 21.72 10.42 3.82
CA ASP A 242 21.54 10.05 2.41
C ASP A 242 22.06 11.18 1.52
N GLU A 243 23.04 10.87 0.68
CA GLU A 243 23.70 11.85 -0.21
C GLU A 243 22.72 12.53 -1.18
N THR A 244 21.72 11.77 -1.64
CA THR A 244 20.75 12.22 -2.65
C THR A 244 19.75 13.17 -2.01
N PHE A 245 19.26 12.81 -0.82
CA PHE A 245 18.40 13.67 -0.02
C PHE A 245 19.12 14.95 0.43
N SER A 246 20.36 14.83 0.92
CA SER A 246 21.19 15.97 1.31
C SER A 246 21.50 16.92 0.13
N ALA A 247 21.67 16.38 -1.08
CA ALA A 247 21.79 17.21 -2.29
C ALA A 247 20.48 17.91 -2.65
N TYR A 248 19.33 17.23 -2.52
CA TYR A 248 18.01 17.85 -2.71
C TYR A 248 17.73 19.01 -1.74
N LEU A 249 18.15 18.89 -0.48
CA LEU A 249 18.02 19.99 0.50
C LEU A 249 18.85 21.23 0.13
N ARG A 250 19.98 21.04 -0.55
CA ARG A 250 20.84 22.14 -1.00
C ARG A 250 20.33 22.79 -2.28
N GLU A 251 19.83 21.98 -3.21
CA GLU A 251 19.28 22.44 -4.48
C GLU A 251 17.96 21.72 -4.75
N SER A 252 16.85 22.47 -4.66
CA SER A 252 15.51 21.91 -4.85
C SER A 252 15.30 21.30 -6.24
N ASP A 253 16.09 21.76 -7.24
CA ASP A 253 16.10 21.23 -8.60
C ASP A 253 16.99 20.00 -8.79
N PHE A 254 17.61 19.49 -7.74
CA PHE A 254 18.55 18.38 -7.84
C PHE A 254 17.93 17.11 -8.45
N LEU A 255 16.66 16.81 -8.16
CA LEU A 255 16.01 15.59 -8.65
C LEU A 255 15.94 15.53 -10.19
N LYS A 256 15.67 16.64 -10.88
CA LYS A 256 15.69 16.67 -12.36
C LYS A 256 17.09 16.50 -12.96
N THR A 257 18.17 16.56 -12.16
CA THR A 257 19.54 16.29 -12.63
C THR A 257 19.87 14.80 -12.63
N ILE A 258 19.18 14.00 -11.82
CA ILE A 258 19.43 12.56 -11.65
C ILE A 258 18.29 11.68 -12.17
N LEU A 259 17.08 12.23 -12.30
CA LEU A 259 15.90 11.55 -12.83
C LEU A 259 15.50 12.16 -14.18
N PRO A 260 14.99 11.37 -15.14
CA PRO A 260 14.55 11.85 -16.44
C PRO A 260 13.14 12.48 -16.39
N ILE A 261 12.83 13.23 -15.34
CA ILE A 261 11.51 13.84 -15.10
C ILE A 261 11.35 15.16 -15.85
N SER A 262 10.12 15.48 -16.25
CA SER A 262 9.78 16.78 -16.84
C SER A 262 9.87 17.90 -15.81
N GLU A 263 9.94 19.15 -16.28
CA GLU A 263 9.96 20.33 -15.39
C GLU A 263 8.67 20.42 -14.57
N VAL A 264 7.51 20.08 -15.15
CA VAL A 264 6.22 20.06 -14.45
C VAL A 264 6.24 19.01 -13.33
N THR A 265 6.72 17.80 -13.60
CA THR A 265 6.86 16.75 -12.57
C THR A 265 7.80 17.20 -11.45
N ASN A 266 8.93 17.83 -11.78
CA ASN A 266 9.85 18.36 -10.80
C ASN A 266 9.20 19.43 -9.90
N GLN A 267 8.39 20.33 -10.46
CA GLN A 267 7.62 21.31 -9.69
C GLN A 267 6.59 20.65 -8.75
N ILE A 268 5.93 19.58 -9.19
CA ILE A 268 5.02 18.79 -8.35
C ILE A 268 5.80 18.14 -7.20
N LEU A 269 6.93 17.50 -7.49
CA LEU A 269 7.77 16.85 -6.47
C LEU A 269 8.28 17.86 -5.44
N LYS A 270 8.61 19.10 -5.83
CA LYS A 270 8.97 20.16 -4.86
C LYS A 270 7.83 20.50 -3.88
N ARG A 271 6.59 20.48 -4.35
CA ARG A 271 5.41 20.72 -3.49
C ARG A 271 5.11 19.55 -2.56
N ILE A 272 5.37 18.32 -3.01
CA ILE A 272 5.22 17.10 -2.20
C ILE A 272 6.37 16.97 -1.18
N PHE A 273 7.61 17.17 -1.60
CA PHE A 273 8.81 17.05 -0.78
C PHE A 273 9.20 18.35 -0.08
N THR A 274 8.23 19.27 0.10
CA THR A 274 8.41 20.42 0.98
C THR A 274 8.69 19.93 2.40
N ILE A 275 9.81 20.40 2.95
CA ILE A 275 10.34 19.93 4.23
C ILE A 275 9.40 20.26 5.37
N ASP A 276 8.97 21.53 5.47
CA ASP A 276 7.94 21.90 6.44
C ASP A 276 6.61 21.19 6.10
N PRO A 277 6.13 20.26 6.95
CA PRO A 277 4.89 19.52 6.70
C PRO A 277 3.67 20.44 6.55
N LEU A 278 3.67 21.62 7.18
CA LEU A 278 2.55 22.55 7.10
C LEU A 278 2.47 23.23 5.73
N GLN A 279 3.62 23.46 5.07
CA GLN A 279 3.72 24.09 3.75
C GLN A 279 3.64 23.09 2.58
N ARG A 280 3.74 21.79 2.88
CA ARG A 280 3.56 20.68 1.94
C ARG A 280 2.19 20.77 1.26
N CYS A 281 2.09 20.40 -0.01
CA CYS A 281 0.81 20.50 -0.73
C CYS A 281 -0.29 19.65 -0.09
N SER A 282 -1.55 20.03 -0.28
CA SER A 282 -2.70 19.17 0.02
C SER A 282 -2.88 18.11 -1.06
N LEU A 283 -3.69 17.10 -0.77
CA LEU A 283 -4.09 16.10 -1.77
C LEU A 283 -4.93 16.72 -2.90
N ASP A 284 -5.77 17.74 -2.60
CA ASP A 284 -6.52 18.48 -3.62
C ASP A 284 -5.58 19.27 -4.56
N GLU A 285 -4.59 19.95 -4.00
CA GLU A 285 -3.54 20.62 -4.80
C GLU A 285 -2.78 19.59 -5.66
N LEU A 286 -2.40 18.45 -5.07
CA LEU A 286 -1.71 17.38 -5.77
C LEU A 286 -2.54 16.84 -6.94
N LYS A 287 -3.81 16.50 -6.69
CA LYS A 287 -4.74 15.99 -7.70
C LYS A 287 -4.87 16.96 -8.88
N ASN A 288 -5.09 18.24 -8.58
CA ASN A 288 -5.20 19.28 -9.59
C ASN A 288 -3.91 19.43 -10.41
N ARG A 289 -2.73 19.37 -9.78
CA ARG A 289 -1.46 19.43 -10.50
C ARG A 289 -1.24 18.23 -11.41
N ILE A 290 -1.56 17.02 -10.96
CA ILE A 290 -1.41 15.78 -11.75
C ILE A 290 -2.29 15.79 -13.00
N LEU A 291 -3.52 16.30 -12.88
CA LEU A 291 -4.44 16.43 -14.02
C LEU A 291 -3.87 17.31 -15.14
N GLN A 292 -3.02 18.28 -14.81
CA GLN A 292 -2.38 19.19 -15.77
C GLN A 292 -1.08 18.65 -16.37
N VAL A 293 -0.62 17.46 -15.98
CA VAL A 293 0.62 16.88 -16.52
C VAL A 293 0.35 16.25 -17.88
N GLU A 294 0.98 16.76 -18.93
CA GLU A 294 0.98 16.12 -20.25
C GLU A 294 2.04 15.02 -20.36
N ARG A 295 3.21 15.26 -19.76
CA ARG A 295 4.40 14.39 -19.81
C ARG A 295 5.05 14.36 -18.45
N PHE A 296 5.19 13.17 -17.86
CA PHE A 296 5.89 13.00 -16.60
C PHE A 296 7.40 12.99 -16.78
N THR A 297 7.88 12.48 -17.91
CA THR A 297 9.30 12.34 -18.24
C THR A 297 9.73 13.24 -19.40
N LEU A 298 11.03 13.41 -19.57
CA LEU A 298 11.61 14.19 -20.66
C LEU A 298 11.36 13.51 -22.01
N THR A 299 11.06 14.29 -23.04
CA THR A 299 11.05 13.81 -24.43
C THR A 299 12.44 13.33 -24.85
N PRO A 300 12.57 12.45 -25.87
CA PRO A 300 13.87 12.03 -26.38
C PRO A 300 14.78 13.21 -26.79
N MET A 301 14.21 14.31 -27.28
CA MET A 301 14.97 15.51 -27.66
C MET A 301 15.49 16.28 -26.44
N GLN A 302 14.66 16.44 -25.41
CA GLN A 302 15.07 17.07 -24.15
C GLN A 302 16.10 16.20 -23.42
N LEU A 303 15.91 14.88 -23.43
CA LEU A 303 16.80 13.93 -22.77
C LEU A 303 18.24 13.98 -23.34
N LYS A 304 18.43 14.25 -24.64
CA LYS A 304 19.77 14.44 -25.24
C LYS A 304 20.58 15.55 -24.55
N HIS A 305 19.90 16.61 -24.13
CA HIS A 305 20.51 17.78 -23.49
C HIS A 305 20.45 17.71 -21.95
N ALA A 306 19.74 16.73 -21.39
CA ALA A 306 19.62 16.54 -19.95
C ALA A 306 20.96 16.14 -19.31
N HIS A 307 21.06 16.28 -17.99
CA HIS A 307 22.26 15.90 -17.26
C HIS A 307 22.61 14.41 -17.45
N LYS A 308 23.92 14.09 -17.43
CA LYS A 308 24.42 12.73 -17.73
C LYS A 308 23.75 11.65 -16.88
N ALA A 309 23.53 11.92 -15.59
CA ALA A 309 22.90 10.97 -14.67
C ALA A 309 21.44 10.68 -15.06
N ALA A 310 20.64 11.70 -15.40
CA ALA A 310 19.27 11.53 -15.88
C ALA A 310 19.22 10.71 -17.19
N ARG A 311 20.15 10.93 -18.12
CA ARG A 311 20.26 10.11 -19.35
C ARG A 311 20.57 8.65 -19.05
N GLN A 312 21.51 8.40 -18.15
CA GLN A 312 21.86 7.05 -17.71
C GLN A 312 20.70 6.37 -16.98
N ALA A 313 19.94 7.12 -16.17
CA ALA A 313 18.75 6.64 -15.51
C ALA A 313 17.70 6.17 -16.52
N ALA A 314 17.34 7.01 -17.50
CA ALA A 314 16.41 6.65 -18.56
C ALA A 314 16.86 5.42 -19.35
N ALA A 315 18.13 5.38 -19.78
CA ALA A 315 18.68 4.26 -20.53
C ALA A 315 18.64 2.95 -19.72
N ALA A 316 18.95 2.99 -18.43
CA ALA A 316 18.88 1.81 -17.56
C ALA A 316 17.44 1.27 -17.44
N THR A 317 16.45 2.15 -17.25
CA THR A 317 15.04 1.75 -17.16
C THR A 317 14.55 1.17 -18.49
N ALA A 318 14.88 1.80 -19.63
CA ALA A 318 14.51 1.31 -20.96
C ALA A 318 15.14 -0.05 -21.28
N ASN A 319 16.43 -0.25 -20.95
CA ASN A 319 17.11 -1.53 -21.15
C ASN A 319 16.51 -2.65 -20.28
N ALA A 320 16.15 -2.34 -19.04
CA ALA A 320 15.52 -3.30 -18.15
C ALA A 320 14.12 -3.71 -18.68
N ALA A 321 13.33 -2.73 -19.12
CA ALA A 321 12.02 -2.98 -19.74
C ALA A 321 12.11 -3.82 -21.01
N ALA A 322 13.04 -3.51 -21.91
CA ALA A 322 13.28 -4.28 -23.13
C ALA A 322 13.66 -5.74 -22.81
N THR A 323 14.51 -5.94 -21.80
CA THR A 323 14.90 -7.27 -21.33
C THR A 323 13.72 -8.05 -20.78
N ALA A 324 12.93 -7.44 -19.88
CA ALA A 324 11.77 -8.08 -19.28
C ALA A 324 10.70 -8.46 -20.32
N ASN A 325 10.48 -7.59 -21.32
CA ASN A 325 9.56 -7.88 -22.43
C ASN A 325 10.05 -9.04 -23.29
N ALA A 326 11.34 -9.10 -23.60
CA ALA A 326 11.93 -10.21 -24.34
C ALA A 326 11.78 -11.54 -23.58
N THR A 327 12.05 -11.56 -22.27
CA THR A 327 11.86 -12.74 -21.41
C THR A 327 10.39 -13.19 -21.41
N ARG A 328 9.45 -12.27 -21.24
CA ARG A 328 8.01 -12.59 -21.24
C ARG A 328 7.56 -13.18 -22.58
N GLN A 329 8.03 -12.63 -23.70
CA GLN A 329 7.71 -13.17 -25.03
C GLN A 329 8.24 -14.59 -25.20
N GLN A 330 9.44 -14.89 -24.70
CA GLN A 330 10.00 -16.24 -24.71
C GLN A 330 9.17 -17.21 -23.85
N GLU A 331 8.77 -16.81 -22.65
CA GLU A 331 7.93 -17.63 -21.76
C GLU A 331 6.56 -17.94 -22.38
N LEU A 332 5.92 -16.94 -23.00
CA LEU A 332 4.65 -17.13 -23.71
C LEU A 332 4.79 -18.08 -24.90
N GLN A 333 5.89 -17.98 -25.66
CA GLN A 333 6.18 -18.90 -26.76
C GLN A 333 6.43 -20.32 -26.26
N GLN A 334 7.18 -20.50 -25.17
CA GLN A 334 7.41 -21.81 -24.56
C GLN A 334 6.12 -22.44 -24.04
N LYS A 335 5.26 -21.64 -23.39
CA LYS A 335 3.97 -22.11 -22.88
C LYS A 335 3.03 -22.52 -24.02
N ALA A 336 2.95 -21.72 -25.08
CA ALA A 336 2.16 -22.06 -26.27
C ALA A 336 2.66 -23.34 -26.96
N GLN A 337 3.98 -23.53 -27.03
CA GLN A 337 4.58 -24.76 -27.57
C GLN A 337 4.28 -25.97 -26.69
N ALA A 338 4.37 -25.84 -25.36
CA ALA A 338 4.05 -26.92 -24.43
C ALA A 338 2.57 -27.33 -24.54
N GLU A 339 1.65 -26.37 -24.60
CA GLU A 339 0.21 -26.62 -24.76
C GLU A 339 -0.09 -27.34 -26.08
N ALA A 340 0.56 -26.94 -27.19
CA ALA A 340 0.42 -27.59 -28.49
C ALA A 340 0.94 -29.04 -28.55
N VAL A 341 1.95 -29.40 -27.73
CA VAL A 341 2.46 -30.77 -27.63
C VAL A 341 1.56 -31.66 -26.77
N THR A 342 0.82 -31.08 -25.82
CA THR A 342 -0.07 -31.82 -24.90
C THR A 342 -1.50 -32.04 -25.42
N SER A 343 -1.93 -31.34 -26.48
CA SER A 343 -3.24 -31.55 -27.09
C SER A 343 -3.27 -32.86 -27.89
N PRO A 344 -4.17 -33.83 -27.60
CA PRO A 344 -4.29 -35.03 -28.42
C PRO A 344 -4.72 -34.68 -29.85
N PRO A 345 -4.29 -35.45 -30.87
CA PRO A 345 -4.72 -35.21 -32.23
C PRO A 345 -6.24 -35.32 -32.33
N PRO A 346 -6.91 -34.49 -33.15
CA PRO A 346 -8.35 -34.60 -33.36
C PRO A 346 -8.70 -36.02 -33.84
N PRO A 347 -9.84 -36.60 -33.40
CA PRO A 347 -10.22 -37.93 -33.83
C PRO A 347 -10.34 -37.97 -35.35
N ILE A 348 -9.66 -38.94 -35.96
CA ILE A 348 -9.74 -39.22 -37.40
C ILE A 348 -11.21 -39.48 -37.73
N ALA A 349 -11.84 -38.58 -38.48
CA ALA A 349 -13.19 -38.78 -38.99
C ALA A 349 -13.16 -40.02 -39.88
N LYS A 350 -13.94 -41.05 -39.51
CA LYS A 350 -14.25 -42.14 -40.42
C LYS A 350 -15.03 -41.54 -41.59
N GLU A 351 -14.55 -41.74 -42.80
CA GLU A 351 -15.29 -41.41 -44.02
C GLU A 351 -16.63 -42.14 -44.00
N GLU A 352 -17.72 -41.42 -43.74
CA GLU A 352 -19.06 -41.90 -44.07
C GLU A 352 -19.29 -41.71 -45.57
N GLY A 353 -19.64 -42.81 -46.25
CA GLY A 353 -19.91 -42.85 -47.67
C GLY A 353 -21.09 -41.95 -48.11
N PRO A 354 -21.23 -41.70 -49.42
CA PRO A 354 -22.11 -40.66 -49.94
C PRO A 354 -23.60 -40.97 -49.71
N PRO A 355 -24.44 -39.94 -49.45
CA PRO A 355 -25.86 -40.15 -49.16
C PRO A 355 -26.65 -40.53 -50.42
N LYS A 356 -27.54 -41.52 -50.26
CA LYS A 356 -28.50 -41.93 -51.29
C LYS A 356 -29.53 -40.83 -51.53
N LYS A 357 -29.77 -40.52 -52.81
CA LYS A 357 -30.81 -39.57 -53.27
C LYS A 357 -32.18 -40.24 -53.23
N ASP A 358 -33.03 -39.86 -52.29
CA ASP A 358 -34.47 -40.11 -52.38
C ASP A 358 -35.19 -38.91 -53.00
N ARG A 359 -35.98 -39.21 -54.03
CA ARG A 359 -36.78 -38.27 -54.83
C ARG A 359 -38.07 -37.96 -54.08
N ILE A 360 -38.33 -36.67 -53.79
CA ILE A 360 -39.69 -36.18 -53.63
C ILE A 360 -39.88 -34.98 -54.56
N ARG A 361 -41.00 -34.98 -55.27
CA ARG A 361 -41.36 -34.14 -56.40
C ARG A 361 -42.65 -33.39 -56.04
N VAL A 362 -42.86 -32.22 -56.66
CA VAL A 362 -44.15 -31.49 -56.85
C VAL A 362 -44.51 -30.53 -55.68
N ARG A 363 -44.93 -29.25 -55.82
CA ARG A 363 -45.47 -28.40 -56.91
C ARG A 363 -45.22 -26.91 -56.58
N GLN A 364 -45.03 -26.08 -57.62
CA GLN A 364 -45.11 -24.62 -57.57
C GLN A 364 -46.57 -24.13 -57.49
N ARG A 365 -46.81 -23.01 -56.78
CA ARG A 365 -47.81 -22.00 -57.17
C ARG A 365 -47.35 -20.58 -56.80
N LEU A 366 -47.41 -19.73 -57.80
CA LEU A 366 -47.03 -18.31 -57.85
C LEU A 366 -48.00 -17.39 -57.07
N HIS A 367 -47.49 -16.24 -56.60
CA HIS A 367 -48.04 -14.87 -56.73
C HIS A 367 -46.86 -13.89 -56.45
N LYS A 368 -46.16 -13.34 -57.46
CA LYS A 368 -46.33 -12.06 -58.18
C LYS A 368 -46.32 -10.76 -57.35
N ASN A 369 -45.23 -9.99 -57.56
CA ASN A 369 -45.10 -8.53 -57.75
C ASN A 369 -45.46 -7.60 -56.58
N ASP A 370 -44.85 -6.44 -56.32
CA ASP A 370 -43.75 -5.65 -56.90
C ASP A 370 -43.53 -4.43 -55.97
N LYS A 371 -42.36 -3.78 -56.09
CA LYS A 371 -42.05 -2.36 -55.75
C LYS A 371 -41.67 -1.93 -54.32
N LEU A 372 -40.36 -1.64 -54.18
CA LEU A 372 -39.71 -0.58 -53.37
C LEU A 372 -40.16 0.84 -53.84
N PRO A 373 -40.01 1.97 -53.09
CA PRO A 373 -38.74 2.42 -52.47
C PRO A 373 -38.74 3.37 -51.22
N LEU A 374 -37.53 3.50 -50.63
CA LEU A 374 -36.82 4.67 -50.01
C LEU A 374 -37.43 5.53 -48.85
N THR A 375 -36.75 5.44 -47.69
CA THR A 375 -36.30 6.47 -46.68
C THR A 375 -37.32 7.39 -45.95
N PRO A 376 -36.93 8.20 -44.92
CA PRO A 376 -37.37 8.02 -43.52
C PRO A 376 -38.17 9.22 -42.97
N PRO A 377 -38.62 9.21 -41.69
CA PRO A 377 -38.60 10.47 -40.95
C PRO A 377 -38.23 10.41 -39.46
N THR A 378 -37.72 11.56 -39.04
CA THR A 378 -37.28 12.02 -37.72
C THR A 378 -38.43 12.58 -36.87
N THR A 379 -38.41 12.30 -35.55
CA THR A 379 -38.94 13.06 -34.36
C THR A 379 -40.46 13.35 -34.21
N PRO A 380 -40.99 13.81 -33.04
CA PRO A 380 -41.03 13.24 -31.66
C PRO A 380 -42.46 13.33 -31.01
N PRO A 381 -42.69 12.92 -29.74
CA PRO A 381 -43.58 13.74 -28.86
C PRO A 381 -43.10 13.78 -27.38
N LYS A 382 -42.95 14.96 -26.76
CA LYS A 382 -43.93 15.80 -26.00
C LYS A 382 -44.30 15.29 -24.59
N GLU A 383 -43.95 16.12 -23.60
CA GLU A 383 -44.39 16.10 -22.20
C GLU A 383 -45.91 16.37 -22.04
N THR A 384 -46.54 15.81 -21.00
CA THR A 384 -47.46 16.50 -20.05
C THR A 384 -48.01 15.57 -18.96
N ASN A 385 -47.89 16.03 -17.70
CA ASN A 385 -48.80 15.94 -16.53
C ASN A 385 -49.24 14.58 -15.95
N ILE A 386 -49.47 14.36 -14.63
CA ILE A 386 -49.25 15.02 -13.32
C ILE A 386 -49.71 13.99 -12.24
N HIS A 387 -49.09 14.00 -11.05
CA HIS A 387 -49.52 13.50 -9.71
C HIS A 387 -50.30 12.18 -9.50
N HIS A 388 -49.74 11.30 -8.64
CA HIS A 388 -50.32 10.48 -7.53
C HIS A 388 -49.39 9.24 -7.33
N LEU A 389 -48.81 8.84 -6.20
CA LEU A 389 -49.21 8.85 -4.79
C LEU A 389 -47.96 8.66 -3.87
N ARG A 390 -48.03 9.34 -2.72
CA ARG A 390 -47.63 8.90 -1.35
C ARG A 390 -46.18 8.52 -1.03
N LYS A 391 -45.55 9.46 -0.30
CA LYS A 391 -44.66 9.21 0.85
C LYS A 391 -45.15 8.04 1.72
N VAL A 392 -44.24 7.12 2.05
CA VAL A 392 -44.27 6.38 3.32
C VAL A 392 -42.86 6.43 3.90
N GLU A 393 -42.73 7.23 4.96
CA GLU A 393 -41.63 7.21 5.91
C GLU A 393 -41.53 5.81 6.56
N ARG A 394 -40.31 5.27 6.69
CA ARG A 394 -40.03 4.18 7.62
C ARG A 394 -39.16 4.70 8.75
N LYS A 395 -39.78 4.79 9.94
CA LYS A 395 -39.14 5.10 11.22
C LYS A 395 -38.17 3.97 11.64
N PRO A 396 -37.11 4.31 12.40
CA PRO A 396 -36.24 3.36 13.06
C PRO A 396 -36.90 2.82 14.35
N ASN A 397 -36.82 1.51 14.57
CA ASN A 397 -37.19 0.85 15.82
C ASN A 397 -35.99 0.03 16.30
N LEU A 398 -35.26 0.52 17.30
CA LEU A 398 -34.47 -0.30 18.21
C LEU A 398 -34.62 0.28 19.60
N LYS A 399 -35.31 -0.51 20.44
CA LYS A 399 -35.66 -0.20 21.82
C LYS A 399 -34.40 -0.23 22.69
N LYS A 400 -34.21 0.84 23.46
CA LYS A 400 -33.38 0.86 24.67
C LYS A 400 -33.91 -0.19 25.65
N VAL A 401 -33.04 -1.08 26.10
CA VAL A 401 -33.25 -1.87 27.32
C VAL A 401 -32.55 -1.13 28.45
N VAL A 402 -33.35 -0.63 29.38
CA VAL A 402 -32.94 -0.09 30.67
C VAL A 402 -33.03 -1.25 31.67
N ILE A 403 -31.95 -1.54 32.38
CA ILE A 403 -31.96 -2.43 33.55
C ILE A 403 -31.80 -1.54 34.80
N PRO A 404 -32.56 -1.75 35.88
CA PRO A 404 -32.62 -0.83 37.00
C PRO A 404 -31.39 -0.94 37.91
N VAL A 405 -31.03 0.19 38.51
CA VAL A 405 -30.15 0.33 39.65
C VAL A 405 -31.00 0.09 40.89
N ASP A 406 -30.62 -0.86 41.75
CA ASP A 406 -31.12 -0.94 43.11
C ASP A 406 -29.93 -0.88 44.07
N SER A 407 -30.04 0.05 45.00
CA SER A 407 -29.11 0.38 46.07
C SER A 407 -29.59 -0.23 47.37
N SER A 408 -28.71 -0.91 48.10
CA SER A 408 -28.74 -0.88 49.56
C SER A 408 -27.42 -1.36 50.15
N ASP A 409 -26.88 -0.48 50.99
CA ASP A 409 -25.85 -0.61 52.02
C ASP A 409 -25.68 -1.99 52.66
N SER A 410 -24.44 -2.35 53.01
CA SER A 410 -24.03 -2.36 54.42
C SER A 410 -22.56 -2.73 54.60
N SER A 411 -21.89 -1.87 55.37
CA SER A 411 -20.59 -1.97 56.05
C SER A 411 -20.26 -3.29 56.77
N CYS A 412 -18.99 -3.68 56.76
CA CYS A 412 -18.13 -3.93 57.93
C CYS A 412 -16.72 -4.30 57.43
N ASP A 413 -15.69 -3.50 57.69
CA ASP A 413 -14.88 -3.38 58.91
C ASP A 413 -13.76 -4.42 59.05
N SER A 414 -12.58 -3.85 59.31
CA SER A 414 -11.48 -4.35 60.13
C SER A 414 -10.45 -5.36 59.56
N ASN A 415 -9.20 -4.88 59.56
CA ASN A 415 -8.01 -5.46 60.24
C ASN A 415 -7.51 -6.84 59.77
N ASP A 416 -6.24 -7.22 59.86
CA ASP A 416 -4.94 -6.66 60.25
C ASP A 416 -4.01 -7.89 60.16
N THR A 417 -2.69 -7.67 60.17
CA THR A 417 -1.62 -8.67 60.35
C THR A 417 -1.38 -9.62 59.16
N GLY A 418 -0.17 -9.95 58.74
CA GLY A 418 1.13 -9.93 59.40
C GLY A 418 1.83 -11.27 59.11
N SER A 419 3.16 -11.21 59.02
CA SER A 419 4.11 -12.34 59.02
C SER A 419 4.55 -12.95 57.68
N SER A 420 5.69 -12.43 57.23
CA SER A 420 6.92 -13.15 56.87
C SER A 420 6.97 -14.66 57.12
N TYR A 421 7.56 -15.40 56.16
CA TYR A 421 8.45 -16.53 56.44
C TYR A 421 9.56 -16.63 55.37
N THR A 422 10.65 -17.24 55.80
CA THR A 422 12.05 -17.06 55.41
C THR A 422 12.58 -18.07 54.39
N SER A 423 13.60 -17.64 53.63
CA SER A 423 14.88 -18.31 53.31
C SER A 423 14.96 -19.85 53.38
N LYS A 424 15.48 -20.46 52.31
CA LYS A 424 16.76 -21.23 52.35
C LYS A 424 17.21 -21.73 50.96
N HIS A 425 18.43 -21.36 50.60
CA HIS A 425 19.31 -22.07 49.66
C HIS A 425 19.84 -23.37 50.31
N PRO A 426 20.39 -24.31 49.52
CA PRO A 426 21.84 -24.46 49.52
C PRO A 426 22.51 -24.74 48.15
N GLU A 427 23.78 -24.31 48.11
CA GLU A 427 24.98 -24.71 47.36
C GLU A 427 25.21 -26.25 47.26
N SER A 428 26.05 -26.90 46.42
CA SER A 428 27.21 -26.55 45.57
C SER A 428 27.77 -27.81 44.83
N LEU A 429 28.82 -27.60 43.99
CA LEU A 429 29.90 -28.55 43.53
C LEU A 429 29.56 -29.49 42.34
N LEU A 430 30.35 -29.71 41.26
CA LEU A 430 31.77 -29.52 40.89
C LEU A 430 31.97 -29.58 39.34
N THR A 431 32.99 -28.88 38.84
CA THR A 431 33.65 -28.89 37.49
C THR A 431 34.50 -30.18 37.24
N PRO A 432 35.16 -30.49 36.07
CA PRO A 432 35.93 -29.56 35.21
C PRO A 432 36.26 -29.86 33.71
N LEU A 433 36.85 -28.80 33.08
CA LEU A 433 37.90 -28.70 32.04
C LEU A 433 37.76 -29.36 30.65
N SER A 434 37.93 -28.56 29.57
CA SER A 434 39.12 -28.57 28.68
C SER A 434 39.09 -27.50 27.56
N THR A 435 40.25 -26.90 27.31
CA THR A 435 40.70 -26.02 26.19
C THR A 435 42.18 -26.35 25.94
N PRO A 436 42.91 -25.85 24.91
CA PRO A 436 42.64 -25.45 23.51
C PRO A 436 43.66 -26.19 22.56
N PRO A 437 44.06 -25.72 21.32
CA PRO A 437 44.97 -24.56 21.09
C PRO A 437 44.71 -23.75 19.78
N ALA A 438 44.95 -22.42 19.73
CA ALA A 438 46.12 -21.65 19.22
C ALA A 438 46.20 -21.38 17.69
N SER A 439 46.44 -20.10 17.35
CA SER A 439 46.59 -19.43 16.04
C SER A 439 47.90 -19.77 15.27
N PRO A 440 48.14 -19.25 14.03
CA PRO A 440 48.91 -17.98 13.90
C PRO A 440 48.63 -17.10 12.64
N ASN A 441 49.28 -15.93 12.65
CA ASN A 441 49.32 -14.79 11.71
C ASN A 441 49.80 -15.10 10.26
N ASP A 442 49.46 -14.27 9.26
CA ASP A 442 50.38 -13.28 8.67
C ASP A 442 49.89 -12.54 7.38
N ALA A 443 50.20 -11.24 7.36
CA ALA A 443 50.73 -10.40 6.26
C ALA A 443 49.92 -9.95 5.01
N LYS A 444 49.75 -8.60 4.96
CA LYS A 444 50.19 -7.61 3.93
C LYS A 444 49.54 -7.54 2.53
N PHE A 445 48.95 -6.36 2.29
CA PHE A 445 49.08 -5.45 1.12
C PHE A 445 49.26 -6.04 -0.29
N SER A 446 48.26 -5.81 -1.15
CA SER A 446 48.50 -5.16 -2.45
C SER A 446 47.27 -4.34 -2.89
N SER A 447 47.50 -3.06 -3.17
CA SER A 447 46.73 -2.24 -4.11
C SER A 447 47.25 -2.54 -5.53
N PRO A 448 46.53 -2.36 -6.67
CA PRO A 448 45.96 -1.04 -7.00
C PRO A 448 44.73 -1.01 -7.96
N LYS A 449 44.28 0.23 -8.23
CA LYS A 449 43.50 0.71 -9.40
C LYS A 449 41.97 0.62 -9.37
N SER A 450 41.36 1.70 -8.88
CA SER A 450 40.41 2.56 -9.62
C SER A 450 39.51 1.90 -10.67
N SER A 451 38.22 1.76 -10.35
CA SER A 451 37.11 2.00 -11.29
C SER A 451 35.81 2.25 -10.51
N THR A 452 35.54 3.52 -10.22
CA THR A 452 34.36 4.00 -9.48
C THR A 452 33.11 4.07 -10.36
N PHE A 453 32.91 3.11 -11.28
CA PHE A 453 31.78 3.18 -12.22
C PHE A 453 31.25 1.79 -12.60
N SER A 454 30.83 0.98 -11.62
CA SER A 454 30.09 -0.29 -11.87
C SER A 454 29.32 -0.86 -10.65
N LYS A 455 28.88 -0.04 -9.69
CA LYS A 455 28.15 -0.52 -8.48
C LYS A 455 26.69 -0.07 -8.36
N LEU A 456 26.05 0.40 -9.43
CA LEU A 456 24.66 0.90 -9.41
C LEU A 456 23.60 -0.05 -10.01
N THR A 457 23.85 -1.36 -10.08
CA THR A 457 22.89 -2.34 -10.61
C THR A 457 22.63 -3.54 -9.68
N GLN A 458 22.95 -3.44 -8.40
CA GLN A 458 22.49 -4.41 -7.41
C GLN A 458 21.88 -3.68 -6.22
N ILE A 459 20.55 -3.80 -6.08
CA ILE A 459 19.80 -4.06 -4.85
C ILE A 459 18.35 -4.18 -5.30
N PHE A 460 17.91 -5.39 -5.64
CA PHE A 460 16.51 -5.81 -5.56
C PHE A 460 16.52 -7.30 -5.24
N LYS A 461 16.74 -7.60 -3.95
CA LYS A 461 16.33 -8.86 -3.34
C LYS A 461 15.32 -8.50 -2.25
N PRO A 462 14.24 -9.26 -2.07
CA PRO A 462 13.32 -9.04 -0.95
C PRO A 462 14.10 -9.25 0.34
N SER A 463 14.22 -8.20 1.15
CA SER A 463 14.88 -8.29 2.45
C SER A 463 13.91 -8.96 3.43
N LYS A 464 14.14 -10.25 3.68
CA LYS A 464 13.88 -10.82 5.01
C LYS A 464 15.02 -10.30 5.88
N TYR A 465 14.77 -9.47 6.90
CA TYR A 465 15.43 -9.59 8.21
C TYR A 465 14.84 -8.62 9.26
N THR A 466 14.42 -9.27 10.34
CA THR A 466 14.13 -8.90 11.74
C THR A 466 14.49 -7.51 12.27
N SER A 467 13.55 -6.88 12.98
CA SER A 467 13.82 -5.80 13.92
C SER A 467 14.59 -6.34 15.13
N GLN A 468 15.84 -5.89 15.31
CA GLN A 468 16.52 -6.01 16.59
C GLN A 468 16.07 -4.88 17.52
N HIS A 469 15.35 -5.22 18.57
CA HIS A 469 15.10 -4.31 19.69
C HIS A 469 16.41 -4.09 20.45
N HIS A 470 16.95 -2.86 20.41
CA HIS A 470 17.93 -2.41 21.38
C HIS A 470 17.20 -1.85 22.60
N ASN A 471 17.20 -2.62 23.69
CA ASN A 471 16.88 -2.15 25.03
C ASN A 471 18.08 -1.35 25.55
N ASN A 472 17.90 -0.06 25.81
CA ASN A 472 18.74 0.65 26.77
C ASN A 472 17.85 1.35 27.78
N HIS A 473 17.85 0.81 29.00
CA HIS A 473 17.35 1.45 30.20
C HIS A 473 18.32 2.58 30.61
N HIS A 474 17.81 3.80 30.73
CA HIS A 474 18.35 4.73 31.72
C HIS A 474 17.21 5.39 32.49
N HIS A 475 17.31 5.22 33.81
CA HIS A 475 16.42 5.68 34.84
C HIS A 475 16.78 7.13 35.15
N HIS A 476 15.88 8.10 34.89
CA HIS A 476 15.93 9.39 35.56
C HIS A 476 14.53 9.91 35.85
N GLN A 477 14.28 10.03 37.16
CA GLN A 477 13.20 10.81 37.75
C GLN A 477 13.37 12.28 37.34
N HIS A 478 12.28 12.95 36.95
CA HIS A 478 11.88 14.25 37.52
C HIS A 478 10.55 14.76 36.91
N GLN A 479 9.58 14.89 37.82
CA GLN A 479 8.58 15.95 37.99
C GLN A 479 7.59 16.28 36.87
N ASP A 480 6.35 15.86 37.13
CA ASP A 480 5.11 16.29 36.49
C ASP A 480 4.79 17.78 36.77
N LEU A 481 4.39 18.49 35.72
CA LEU A 481 3.56 19.70 35.77
C LEU A 481 2.57 19.64 34.60
N PRO A 482 1.24 19.64 34.83
CA PRO A 482 0.27 19.63 33.76
C PRO A 482 -0.02 21.06 33.29
N MET A 483 0.05 21.30 31.98
CA MET A 483 -0.62 22.44 31.35
C MET A 483 -1.57 21.91 30.28
N THR A 484 -2.84 21.92 30.62
CA THR A 484 -3.98 21.79 29.73
C THR A 484 -4.12 23.08 28.91
N LEU A 485 -4.19 22.93 27.58
CA LEU A 485 -4.70 23.97 26.68
C LEU A 485 -5.58 23.27 25.64
N ASP A 486 -6.88 23.29 25.95
CA ASP A 486 -7.95 23.06 24.99
C ASP A 486 -8.00 24.21 23.99
N ILE A 487 -7.94 23.90 22.69
CA ILE A 487 -8.58 24.73 21.66
C ILE A 487 -9.21 23.79 20.63
N GLU A 488 -10.53 23.70 20.71
CA GLU A 488 -11.41 23.27 19.61
C GLU A 488 -11.52 24.37 18.55
N SER A 489 -11.93 23.91 17.36
CA SER A 489 -12.75 24.56 16.33
C SER A 489 -12.08 24.88 14.99
N ASP A 490 -12.64 24.18 14.00
CA ASP A 490 -12.55 24.37 12.56
C ASP A 490 -12.97 25.78 12.14
N PHE A 491 -12.37 26.32 11.07
CA PHE A 491 -13.02 27.34 10.24
C PHE A 491 -12.72 27.12 8.76
N ASP A 492 -13.82 27.07 8.00
CA ASP A 492 -13.94 27.08 6.55
C ASP A 492 -13.33 28.34 5.92
N GLU A 493 -12.65 28.18 4.78
CA GLU A 493 -12.18 29.30 3.96
C GLU A 493 -13.17 29.59 2.81
N HIS A 494 -13.92 30.68 2.93
CA HIS A 494 -14.28 31.52 1.78
C HIS A 494 -14.48 32.99 2.21
N SER A 495 -13.93 33.89 1.38
CA SER A 495 -14.13 35.35 1.27
C SER A 495 -13.17 36.31 2.02
N HIS A 496 -12.21 36.82 1.23
CA HIS A 496 -11.84 38.23 1.00
C HIS A 496 -11.55 39.24 2.14
N ILE A 497 -10.44 39.98 1.91
CA ILE A 497 -9.98 41.28 2.49
C ILE A 497 -9.04 41.06 3.71
N GLU A 498 -7.82 41.61 3.86
CA GLU A 498 -7.12 42.78 3.31
C GLU A 498 -5.59 42.61 3.42
N ARG A 499 -4.82 43.34 2.61
CA ARG A 499 -3.35 43.39 2.63
C ARG A 499 -2.83 44.09 3.89
N VAL A 500 -1.85 43.50 4.60
CA VAL A 500 -0.92 44.24 5.47
C VAL A 500 0.49 43.66 5.30
N GLY A 501 1.46 44.56 5.09
CA GLY A 501 2.80 44.27 4.60
C GLY A 501 3.82 43.76 5.63
N TYR A 502 4.86 43.13 5.10
CA TYR A 502 6.06 42.69 5.80
C TYR A 502 7.07 43.85 5.97
N PRO A 503 7.78 43.93 7.10
CA PRO A 503 9.07 44.61 7.17
C PRO A 503 10.23 43.61 7.06
N SER A 504 11.06 43.83 6.04
CA SER A 504 12.45 43.37 5.93
C SER A 504 13.35 44.36 6.69
N ALA A 505 14.30 43.87 7.49
CA ALA A 505 15.68 44.36 7.62
C ALA A 505 16.30 43.93 8.97
N LEU A 506 17.48 43.31 8.91
CA LEU A 506 18.64 43.67 9.74
C LEU A 506 19.88 42.95 9.21
N ALA A 507 20.67 43.69 8.44
CA ALA A 507 22.09 43.48 8.24
C ALA A 507 22.83 44.29 9.31
N ILE A 508 23.84 43.72 9.97
CA ILE A 508 24.86 44.49 10.69
C ILE A 508 26.25 43.90 10.38
N ASP A 509 27.12 44.85 10.08
CA ASP A 509 28.46 44.82 9.51
C ASP A 509 29.55 44.45 10.53
N ILE A 510 30.73 44.16 9.98
CA ILE A 510 31.95 43.63 10.60
C ILE A 510 32.85 44.78 11.08
N HIS A 511 33.76 44.46 12.02
CA HIS A 511 35.05 45.08 12.37
C HIS A 511 35.17 45.90 13.67
N GLY A 512 36.00 45.34 14.58
CA GLY A 512 37.10 46.09 15.20
C GLY A 512 37.01 46.30 16.71
N MET A 513 37.82 45.55 17.49
CA MET A 513 38.88 46.11 18.36
C MET A 513 39.55 45.04 19.25
N THR A 514 40.79 44.69 18.86
CA THR A 514 42.02 44.54 19.68
C THR A 514 41.98 43.79 21.03
N LYS A 515 42.68 42.66 21.10
CA LYS A 515 44.11 42.59 21.51
C LYS A 515 44.76 41.30 21.05
#